data_AF-A0A942BTI2-F1
#
_entry.id   AF-A0A942BTI2-F1
#
_cell.length_a   1.000
_cell.length_b   1.000
_cell.length_c   1.000
_cell.angle_alpha   90.00
_cell.angle_beta   90.00
_cell.angle_gamma   90.00
#
_symmetry.space_group_name_H-M   'P 1'
#
loop_
_entity.id
_entity.type
_entity.pdbx_description
1 polymer ?
#
loop_
_entity_poly.entity_id
_entity_poly.type
_entity_poly.pdbx_seq_one_letter_code
_entity_poly.pdbx_strand_id
1 'polypeptide(L)'
;MKVEAIQIILDTNVLLAAARSTAGTSFRLLSLIGDPRFETNLSVPLVLEYEAILKRPEHDLTMSHQEIDDVLDFLCETSNLRRIHFLCRAALSDPNDDFLLELAVESNCDYIITFNTKDFLATDRFGI
;
A
#
# COMPACT_ATOMS: atom_id res chain seq x y z
N MET A 1 1.31 17.80 -23.74
CA MET A 1 1.66 17.55 -22.33
C MET A 1 1.42 16.08 -22.05
N LYS A 2 2.44 15.31 -21.65
CA LYS A 2 2.20 14.03 -20.99
C LYS A 2 1.63 14.39 -19.62
N VAL A 3 0.45 13.89 -19.30
CA VAL A 3 -0.03 13.89 -17.91
C VAL A 3 0.77 12.79 -17.23
N GLU A 4 1.49 13.12 -16.16
CA GLU A 4 2.18 12.10 -15.36
C GLU A 4 1.14 11.26 -14.61
N ALA A 5 1.39 9.96 -14.49
CA ALA A 5 0.50 9.05 -13.78
C ALA A 5 0.52 9.38 -12.28
N ILE A 6 -0.66 9.38 -11.66
CA ILE A 6 -0.80 9.62 -10.22
C ILE A 6 -0.04 8.53 -9.46
N GLN A 7 0.87 8.92 -8.57
CA GLN A 7 1.65 7.99 -7.76
C GLN A 7 0.88 7.72 -6.47
N ILE A 8 0.58 6.44 -6.20
CA ILE A 8 -0.15 6.06 -4.99
C ILE A 8 0.59 4.99 -4.19
N ILE A 9 0.32 4.96 -2.89
CA ILE A 9 0.67 3.85 -2.01
C ILE A 9 -0.63 3.31 -1.42
N LEU A 10 -0.78 2.00 -1.43
CA LEU A 10 -1.89 1.35 -0.73
C LEU A 10 -1.43 1.05 0.70
N ASP A 11 -2.25 1.37 1.67
CA ASP A 11 -2.07 0.90 3.04
C ASP A 11 -2.52 -0.57 3.13
N THR A 12 -1.89 -1.33 4.02
CA THR A 12 -2.24 -2.71 4.36
C THR A 12 -3.72 -2.88 4.75
N ASN A 13 -4.33 -1.88 5.39
CA ASN A 13 -5.77 -1.95 5.72
C ASN A 13 -6.68 -1.98 4.46
N VAL A 14 -6.25 -1.34 3.36
CA VAL A 14 -7.00 -1.32 2.09
C VAL A 14 -6.89 -2.67 1.42
N LEU A 15 -5.69 -3.25 1.41
CA LEU A 15 -5.44 -4.57 0.83
C LEU A 15 -6.21 -5.65 1.59
N LEU A 16 -6.20 -5.61 2.92
CA LEU A 16 -6.97 -6.53 3.76
C LEU A 16 -8.48 -6.43 3.49
N ALA A 17 -9.00 -5.20 3.35
CA ALA A 17 -10.41 -5.00 3.01
C ALA A 17 -10.78 -5.55 1.62
N ALA A 18 -9.88 -5.42 0.64
CA ALA A 18 -10.07 -5.99 -0.68
C ALA A 18 -10.09 -7.52 -0.66
N ALA A 19 -9.19 -8.14 0.10
CA ALA A 19 -9.15 -9.59 0.27
C ALA A 19 -10.40 -10.14 1.00
N ARG A 20 -11.03 -9.33 1.86
CA ARG A 20 -12.26 -9.71 2.59
C ARG A 20 -13.53 -9.66 1.74
N SER A 21 -13.60 -8.80 0.72
CA SER A 21 -14.84 -8.61 -0.03
C SER A 21 -14.61 -8.12 -1.45
N THR A 22 -15.13 -8.87 -2.41
CA THR A 22 -15.11 -8.52 -3.84
C THR A 22 -16.14 -7.45 -4.24
N ALA A 23 -17.07 -7.10 -3.35
CA ALA A 23 -18.10 -6.09 -3.60
C ALA A 23 -17.67 -4.67 -3.16
N GLY A 24 -16.54 -4.55 -2.46
CA GLY A 24 -16.08 -3.30 -1.86
C GLY A 24 -15.26 -2.39 -2.79
N THR A 25 -15.15 -1.12 -2.41
CA THR A 25 -14.33 -0.13 -3.14
C THR A 25 -12.85 -0.52 -3.19
N SER A 26 -12.31 -1.13 -2.12
CA SER A 26 -10.92 -1.59 -2.11
C SER A 26 -10.67 -2.64 -3.18
N PHE A 27 -11.53 -3.65 -3.31
CA PHE A 27 -11.42 -4.65 -4.37
C PHE A 27 -11.50 -4.03 -5.76
N ARG A 28 -12.40 -3.06 -5.94
CA ARG A 28 -12.48 -2.30 -7.21
C ARG A 28 -11.20 -1.52 -7.49
N LEU A 29 -10.56 -0.93 -6.48
CA LEU A 29 -9.29 -0.23 -6.63
C LEU A 29 -8.17 -1.20 -7.05
N LEU A 30 -8.03 -2.35 -6.39
CA LEU A 30 -7.07 -3.38 -6.78
C LEU A 30 -7.31 -3.86 -8.22
N SER A 31 -8.57 -4.02 -8.61
CA SER A 31 -8.94 -4.44 -9.97
C SER A 31 -8.59 -3.41 -11.05
N LEU A 32 -8.26 -2.16 -10.67
CA LEU A 32 -7.82 -1.10 -11.57
C LEU A 32 -6.30 -0.97 -11.64
N ILE A 33 -5.53 -1.74 -10.85
CA ILE A 33 -4.06 -1.71 -10.92
C ILE A 33 -3.62 -2.12 -12.33
N GLY A 34 -2.66 -1.36 -12.88
CA GLY A 34 -2.25 -1.43 -14.28
C GLY A 34 -2.97 -0.45 -15.21
N ASP A 35 -3.95 0.30 -14.72
CA ASP A 35 -4.53 1.44 -15.45
C ASP A 35 -3.50 2.57 -15.57
N PRO A 36 -3.25 3.14 -16.77
CA PRO A 36 -2.19 4.12 -16.98
C PRO A 36 -2.43 5.48 -16.30
N ARG A 37 -3.58 5.69 -15.66
CA ARG A 37 -3.88 6.92 -14.91
C ARG A 37 -3.14 7.01 -13.58
N PHE A 38 -2.72 5.87 -13.01
CA PHE A 38 -1.99 5.84 -11.75
C PHE A 38 -1.02 4.66 -11.69
N GLU A 39 0.00 4.78 -10.84
CA GLU A 39 0.96 3.73 -10.57
C GLU A 39 1.09 3.53 -9.06
N THR A 40 1.20 2.28 -8.65
CA THR A 40 1.42 1.90 -7.25
C THR A 40 2.90 1.90 -6.93
N ASN A 41 3.28 2.37 -5.74
CA ASN A 41 4.64 2.32 -5.24
C ASN A 41 4.74 1.28 -4.11
N LEU A 42 5.77 0.45 -4.17
CA LEU A 42 5.90 -0.72 -3.31
C LEU A 42 7.34 -0.85 -2.82
N SER A 43 7.51 -1.20 -1.55
CA SER A 43 8.82 -1.49 -0.96
C SER A 43 8.83 -2.89 -0.37
N VAL A 44 10.02 -3.46 -0.16
CA VAL A 44 10.16 -4.78 0.48
C VAL A 44 9.44 -4.84 1.84
N PRO A 45 9.58 -3.84 2.74
CA PRO A 45 8.85 -3.86 4.01
C PRO A 45 7.33 -3.91 3.84
N LEU A 46 6.78 -3.18 2.86
CA LEU A 46 5.34 -3.17 2.61
C LEU A 46 4.83 -4.54 2.12
N VAL A 47 5.56 -5.19 1.22
CA VAL A 47 5.20 -6.55 0.76
C VAL A 47 5.22 -7.56 1.90
N LEU A 48 6.23 -7.49 2.76
CA LEU A 48 6.32 -8.38 3.92
C LEU A 48 5.20 -8.12 4.93
N GLU A 49 4.80 -6.85 5.10
CA GLU A 49 3.64 -6.51 5.93
C GLU A 49 2.35 -7.07 5.34
N TYR A 50 2.13 -6.90 4.02
CA TYR A 50 1.00 -7.48 3.32
C TYR A 50 0.93 -9.00 3.50
N GLU A 51 2.04 -9.70 3.27
CA GLU A 51 2.11 -11.15 3.45
C GLU A 51 1.76 -11.55 4.89
N ALA A 52 2.40 -10.90 5.87
CA ALA A 52 2.23 -11.21 7.28
C ALA A 52 0.80 -10.94 7.77
N ILE A 53 0.14 -9.92 7.24
CA ILE A 53 -1.25 -9.60 7.56
C ILE A 53 -2.19 -10.55 6.81
N LEU A 54 -2.11 -10.67 5.49
CA LEU A 54 -3.06 -11.48 4.73
C LEU A 54 -3.02 -12.97 5.11
N LYS A 55 -1.86 -13.51 5.48
CA LYS A 55 -1.72 -14.91 5.92
C LYS A 55 -2.01 -15.12 7.41
N ARG A 56 -2.40 -14.09 8.17
CA ARG A 56 -2.70 -14.24 9.60
C ARG A 56 -4.06 -14.93 9.79
N PRO A 57 -4.14 -16.08 10.50
CA PRO A 57 -5.38 -16.84 10.66
C PRO A 57 -6.54 -16.04 11.28
N GLU A 58 -6.21 -15.07 12.13
CA GLU A 58 -7.18 -14.20 12.82
C GLU A 58 -8.07 -13.38 11.88
N HIS A 59 -7.64 -13.15 10.63
CA HIS A 59 -8.41 -12.38 9.67
C HIS A 59 -9.48 -13.18 8.94
N ASP A 60 -9.43 -14.53 9.03
CA ASP A 60 -10.42 -15.48 8.50
C ASP A 60 -10.76 -15.21 7.02
N LEU A 61 -9.72 -15.08 6.19
CA LEU A 61 -9.89 -14.85 4.75
C LEU A 61 -10.29 -16.15 4.05
N THR A 62 -11.15 -16.03 3.03
CA THR A 62 -11.53 -17.16 2.18
C THR A 62 -10.45 -17.54 1.17
N MET A 63 -9.48 -16.65 0.93
CA MET A 63 -8.35 -16.89 0.03
C MET A 63 -7.36 -17.88 0.64
N SER A 64 -6.90 -18.82 -0.17
CA SER A 64 -5.76 -19.67 0.16
C SER A 64 -4.46 -18.87 0.20
N HIS A 65 -3.44 -19.39 0.88
CA HIS A 65 -2.12 -18.77 0.91
C HIS A 65 -1.52 -18.64 -0.50
N GLN A 66 -1.79 -19.58 -1.42
CA GLN A 66 -1.34 -19.50 -2.80
C GLN A 66 -2.01 -18.34 -3.55
N GLU A 67 -3.32 -18.14 -3.39
CA GLU A 67 -4.01 -17.00 -4.00
C GLU A 67 -3.52 -15.66 -3.43
N ILE A 68 -3.14 -15.63 -2.15
CA ILE A 68 -2.49 -14.46 -1.55
C ILE A 68 -1.13 -14.22 -2.22
N ASP A 69 -0.31 -15.26 -2.38
CA ASP A 69 0.99 -15.16 -3.04
C ASP A 69 0.87 -14.66 -4.48
N ASP A 70 -0.10 -15.19 -5.24
CA ASP A 70 -0.37 -14.75 -6.62
C ASP A 70 -0.74 -13.25 -6.69
N VAL A 71 -1.49 -12.74 -5.70
CA VAL A 71 -1.80 -11.30 -5.61
C VAL A 71 -0.57 -10.47 -5.27
N LEU A 72 0.29 -10.93 -4.35
CA LEU A 72 1.51 -10.22 -3.98
C LEU A 72 2.52 -10.20 -5.13
N ASP A 73 2.65 -11.30 -5.87
CA ASP A 73 3.50 -11.39 -7.06
C ASP A 73 2.99 -10.43 -8.13
N PHE A 74 1.68 -10.39 -8.39
CA PHE A 74 1.09 -9.42 -9.31
C PHE A 74 1.38 -7.97 -8.90
N LEU A 75 1.27 -7.63 -7.62
CA LEU A 75 1.61 -6.29 -7.13
C LEU A 75 3.10 -5.97 -7.32
N CYS A 76 3.98 -6.94 -7.09
CA CYS A 76 5.41 -6.78 -7.32
C CYS A 76 5.75 -6.57 -8.80
N GLU A 77 5.03 -7.23 -9.70
CA GLU A 77 5.23 -7.10 -11.16
C GLU A 77 4.70 -5.77 -11.72
N THR A 78 3.62 -5.24 -11.15
CA THR A 78 2.92 -4.07 -11.69
C THR A 78 3.24 -2.74 -11.00
N SER A 79 3.85 -2.78 -9.83
CA SER A 79 4.18 -1.58 -9.04
C SER A 79 5.59 -1.05 -9.33
N ASN A 80 5.78 0.25 -9.10
CA ASN A 80 7.09 0.87 -8.99
C ASN A 80 7.79 0.36 -7.71
N LEU A 81 8.86 -0.43 -7.87
CA LEU A 81 9.62 -0.96 -6.76
C LEU A 81 10.61 0.07 -6.23
N ARG A 82 10.48 0.39 -4.94
CA ARG A 82 11.18 1.47 -4.25
C ARG A 82 12.01 0.95 -3.09
N ARG A 83 13.17 1.56 -2.88
CA ARG A 83 14.07 1.20 -1.78
C ARG A 83 14.02 2.27 -0.70
N ILE A 84 13.59 1.87 0.50
CA ILE A 84 13.64 2.69 1.71
C ILE A 84 14.72 2.19 2.67
N HIS A 85 15.19 3.06 3.55
CA HIS A 85 16.35 2.88 4.42
C HIS A 85 16.03 3.01 5.92
N PHE A 86 14.74 3.16 6.30
CA PHE A 86 14.27 3.28 7.69
C PHE A 86 14.95 4.42 8.47
N LEU A 87 15.09 5.56 7.81
CA LEU A 87 15.69 6.77 8.36
C LEU A 87 14.69 7.57 9.20
N CYS A 88 13.39 7.41 8.96
CA CYS A 88 12.34 8.01 9.77
C CYS A 88 11.97 7.11 10.95
N ARG A 89 11.96 7.65 12.18
CA ARG A 89 11.51 6.93 13.39
C ARG A 89 10.67 7.84 14.28
N ALA A 90 9.56 7.31 14.78
CA ALA A 90 8.54 7.99 15.56
C ALA A 90 8.07 9.30 14.92
N ALA A 91 7.90 9.32 13.59
CA ALA A 91 7.43 10.50 12.86
C ALA A 91 5.89 10.54 12.80
N LEU A 92 5.26 9.36 12.73
CA LEU A 92 3.81 9.18 12.79
C LEU A 92 3.33 8.82 14.20
N SER A 93 2.01 8.85 14.38
CA SER A 93 1.37 8.48 15.64
C SER A 93 1.51 6.99 15.95
N ASP A 94 1.44 6.14 14.91
CA ASP A 94 1.86 4.74 14.97
C ASP A 94 3.26 4.61 14.35
N PRO A 95 4.31 4.30 15.14
CA PRO A 95 5.65 4.09 14.61
C PRO A 95 5.76 2.92 13.61
N ASN A 96 4.79 2.01 13.57
CA ASN A 96 4.79 0.94 12.58
C ASN A 96 4.50 1.48 11.17
N ASP A 97 3.87 2.65 11.04
CA ASP A 97 3.56 3.26 9.75
C ASP A 97 4.70 4.14 9.21
N ASP A 98 5.78 4.35 9.97
CA ASP A 98 6.88 5.26 9.56
C ASP A 98 7.52 4.84 8.23
N PHE A 99 7.54 3.54 7.92
CA PHE A 99 8.09 3.05 6.66
C PHE A 99 7.18 3.38 5.45
N LEU A 100 5.85 3.51 5.66
CA LEU A 100 4.91 3.98 4.65
C LEU A 100 5.15 5.46 4.34
N LEU A 101 5.39 6.27 5.37
CA LEU A 101 5.79 7.67 5.19
C LEU A 101 7.11 7.79 4.42
N GLU A 102 8.11 7.01 4.79
CA GLU A 102 9.39 7.02 4.07
C GLU A 102 9.25 6.60 2.61
N LEU A 103 8.40 5.59 2.34
CA LEU A 103 8.08 5.18 0.98
C LEU A 103 7.36 6.29 0.21
N ALA A 104 6.43 7.00 0.85
CA ALA A 104 5.72 8.12 0.23
C ALA A 104 6.67 9.27 -0.15
N VAL A 105 7.63 9.57 0.72
CA VAL A 105 8.67 10.57 0.43
C VAL A 105 9.60 10.11 -0.69
N GLU A 106 10.09 8.87 -0.65
CA GLU A 106 10.99 8.34 -1.68
C GLU A 106 10.35 8.33 -3.07
N SER A 107 9.06 7.98 -3.13
CA SER A 107 8.34 7.83 -4.40
C SER A 107 7.77 9.13 -4.96
N ASN A 108 7.84 10.24 -4.20
CA ASN A 108 7.04 11.45 -4.47
C ASN A 108 5.57 11.09 -4.68
N CYS A 109 5.03 10.30 -3.76
CA CYS A 109 3.66 9.83 -3.81
C CYS A 109 2.68 11.00 -3.74
N ASP A 110 1.64 10.98 -4.59
CA ASP A 110 0.55 11.94 -4.54
C ASP A 110 -0.47 11.59 -3.44
N TYR A 111 -0.70 10.29 -3.19
CA TYR A 111 -1.70 9.84 -2.21
C TYR A 111 -1.33 8.52 -1.53
N ILE A 112 -1.41 8.52 -0.19
CA ILE A 112 -1.54 7.27 0.59
C ILE A 112 -3.02 6.92 0.69
N ILE A 113 -3.42 5.80 0.09
CA ILE A 113 -4.79 5.30 0.15
C ILE A 113 -4.93 4.45 1.41
N THR A 114 -5.66 4.98 2.40
CA THR A 114 -5.81 4.38 3.74
C THR A 114 -7.20 4.62 4.33
N PHE A 115 -7.64 3.75 5.24
CA PHE A 115 -8.77 4.03 6.13
C PHE A 115 -8.37 4.79 7.41
N ASN A 116 -7.08 4.81 7.75
CA ASN A 116 -6.51 5.36 8.97
C ASN A 116 -6.04 6.82 8.78
N THR A 117 -6.85 7.65 8.13
CA THR A 117 -6.50 9.04 7.77
C THR A 117 -5.97 9.91 8.92
N LYS A 118 -6.34 9.61 10.17
CA LYS A 118 -5.89 10.35 11.36
C LYS A 118 -4.41 10.11 11.68
N ASP A 119 -3.90 8.93 11.38
CA ASP A 119 -2.53 8.52 11.73
C ASP A 119 -1.51 9.18 10.79
N PHE A 120 -1.97 9.58 9.61
CA PHE A 120 -1.20 10.26 8.58
C PHE A 120 -1.36 11.80 8.57
N LEU A 121 -2.03 12.43 9.55
CA LEU A 121 -2.19 13.89 9.57
C LEU A 121 -0.85 14.66 9.63
N ALA A 122 0.23 14.02 10.05
CA ALA A 122 1.56 14.62 10.09
C ALA A 122 2.27 14.65 8.71
N THR A 123 1.71 13.99 7.68
CA THR A 123 2.34 13.88 6.35
C THR A 123 2.29 15.16 5.54
N ASP A 124 1.38 16.09 5.84
CA ASP A 124 1.29 17.40 5.18
C ASP A 124 2.65 18.13 5.12
N ARG A 125 3.47 17.94 6.16
CA ARG A 125 4.81 18.55 6.28
C ARG A 125 5.83 18.02 5.26
N PHE A 126 5.51 16.89 4.64
CA PHE A 126 6.29 16.20 3.62
C PHE A 126 5.69 16.36 2.23
N GLY A 127 4.59 17.11 2.10
CA GLY A 127 3.93 17.37 0.82
C GLY A 127 3.07 16.21 0.30
N ILE A 128 2.61 15.34 1.21
CA ILE A 128 1.79 14.15 0.95
C ILE A 128 0.44 14.30 1.65
#